data_AF-A0A819R9F8-F1
#
_entry.id   AF-A0A819R9F8-F1
#
_cell.length_a   1.000
_cell.length_b   1.000
_cell.length_c   1.000
_cell.angle_alpha   90.00
_cell.angle_beta   90.00
_cell.angle_gamma   90.00
#
_symmetry.space_group_name_H-M   'P 1'
#
loop_
_entity.id
_entity.type
_entity.pdbx_description
1 polymer ?
#
loop_
_entity_poly.entity_id
_entity_poly.type
_entity_poly.pdbx_seq_one_letter_code
_entity_poly.pdbx_strand_id
1 'polypeptide(L)'
;MAYDTFLINNGVGTDANGVDRINEVGRITRFNHSTSLSIWFDSYANMINGTDSTLWHPNARKDERIYAFIRDICRSVYLEFNETRRNFVGVDVYHYTLPSTMFSNSTENRGFCMNSTTANKSHEYNCLPSGLFTQTPCQHLVGLAADVPLPFIASNPHFLDADSAVSNSVEGMHPDDENHRSFGDIEPLTGSK
;
A
#
# COMPACT_ATOMS: atom_id res chain seq x y z
N MET A 1 -4.31 25.73 -2.25
CA MET A 1 -3.74 24.39 -2.00
C MET A 1 -4.72 23.65 -1.11
N ALA A 2 -5.43 22.66 -1.65
CA ALA A 2 -6.18 21.74 -0.81
C ALA A 2 -5.16 20.77 -0.23
N TYR A 3 -5.10 20.69 1.10
CA TYR A 3 -4.31 19.65 1.75
C TYR A 3 -5.08 18.35 1.66
N ASP A 4 -4.38 17.26 1.41
CA ASP A 4 -4.98 15.94 1.51
C ASP A 4 -5.49 15.68 2.92
N THR A 5 -6.68 15.10 3.02
CA THR A 5 -7.38 14.87 4.30
C THR A 5 -7.71 13.40 4.50
N PHE A 6 -7.42 12.90 5.70
CA PHE A 6 -7.84 11.59 6.16
C PHE A 6 -8.93 11.73 7.21
N LEU A 7 -9.98 10.91 7.08
CA LEU A 7 -10.93 10.66 8.16
C LEU A 7 -10.66 9.28 8.74
N ILE A 8 -10.07 9.26 9.94
CA ILE A 8 -9.63 8.06 10.64
C ILE A 8 -10.61 7.74 11.78
N ASN A 9 -10.97 6.47 11.92
CA ASN A 9 -11.79 6.01 13.03
C ASN A 9 -10.96 6.01 14.33
N ASN A 10 -11.48 6.66 15.37
CA ASN A 10 -10.81 6.80 16.67
C ASN A 10 -11.10 5.63 17.64
N GLY A 11 -11.85 4.61 17.21
CA GLY A 11 -12.18 3.42 18.00
C GLY A 11 -13.23 3.64 19.08
N VAL A 12 -13.89 4.81 19.14
CA VAL A 12 -14.86 5.13 20.20
C VAL A 12 -16.29 4.79 19.79
N GLY A 13 -17.02 4.14 20.69
CA GLY A 13 -18.44 3.82 20.55
C GLY A 13 -18.69 2.43 19.95
N THR A 14 -19.93 2.19 19.50
CA THR A 14 -20.34 0.89 18.96
C THR A 14 -20.78 1.00 17.49
N ASP A 15 -20.67 -0.10 16.75
CA ASP A 15 -21.24 -0.22 15.42
C ASP A 15 -22.79 -0.32 15.47
N ALA A 16 -23.43 -0.50 14.31
CA ALA A 16 -24.89 -0.62 14.20
C ALA A 16 -25.45 -1.87 14.91
N ASN A 17 -24.60 -2.85 15.21
CA ASN A 17 -24.95 -4.10 15.88
C ASN A 17 -24.60 -4.07 17.38
N GLY A 18 -24.08 -2.95 17.90
CA GLY A 18 -23.68 -2.82 19.30
C GLY A 18 -22.29 -3.37 19.62
N VAL A 19 -21.47 -3.70 18.62
CA VAL A 19 -20.10 -4.19 18.79
C VAL A 19 -19.15 -3.00 18.99
N ASP A 20 -18.22 -3.13 19.95
CA ASP A 20 -17.19 -2.11 20.21
C ASP A 20 -16.35 -1.85 18.94
N ARG A 21 -16.15 -0.58 18.62
CA ARG A 21 -15.37 -0.11 17.45
C ARG A 21 -13.86 -0.09 17.70
N ILE A 22 -13.36 -0.56 18.84
CA ILE A 22 -11.93 -0.58 19.13
C ILE A 22 -11.13 -1.32 18.04
N ASN A 23 -11.71 -2.35 17.41
CA ASN A 23 -11.09 -3.07 16.30
C ASN A 23 -11.05 -2.28 14.97
N GLU A 24 -11.70 -1.11 14.91
CA GLU A 24 -11.65 -0.20 13.78
C GLU A 24 -10.72 0.99 14.02
N VAL A 25 -10.08 1.11 15.18
CA VAL A 25 -9.17 2.22 15.47
C VAL A 25 -8.06 2.33 14.40
N GLY A 26 -7.72 3.55 14.01
CA GLY A 26 -6.71 3.81 12.98
C GLY A 26 -7.20 3.56 11.54
N ARG A 27 -8.33 2.87 11.35
CA ARG A 27 -8.88 2.58 10.00
C ARG A 27 -9.28 3.87 9.29
N ILE A 28 -8.81 4.02 8.06
CA ILE A 28 -9.23 5.11 7.19
C ILE A 28 -10.66 4.83 6.69
N THR A 29 -11.55 5.79 6.93
CA THR A 29 -12.93 5.74 6.45
C THR A 29 -13.13 6.59 5.21
N ARG A 30 -12.37 7.69 5.07
CA ARG A 30 -12.34 8.53 3.88
C ARG A 30 -10.96 9.12 3.64
N PHE A 31 -10.61 9.26 2.37
CA PHE A 31 -9.50 10.05 1.87
C PHE A 31 -10.07 11.09 0.91
N ASN A 32 -9.76 12.38 1.13
CA ASN A 32 -10.26 13.48 0.30
C ASN A 32 -11.78 13.41 0.07
N HIS A 33 -12.52 13.22 1.16
CA HIS A 33 -13.99 13.08 1.21
C HIS A 33 -14.58 11.85 0.49
N SER A 34 -13.75 10.98 -0.09
CA SER A 34 -14.18 9.75 -0.76
C SER A 34 -13.88 8.50 0.08
N THR A 35 -14.73 7.49 -0.04
CA THR A 35 -14.53 6.16 0.58
C THR A 35 -13.74 5.20 -0.32
N SER A 36 -13.47 5.59 -1.56
CA SER A 36 -12.67 4.83 -2.53
C SER A 36 -11.91 5.79 -3.45
N LEU A 37 -10.86 5.29 -4.09
CA LEU A 37 -10.20 6.00 -5.16
C LEU A 37 -11.05 5.96 -6.44
N SER A 38 -10.66 6.79 -7.41
CA SER A 38 -11.18 6.78 -8.78
C SER A 38 -10.05 6.76 -9.82
N ILE A 39 -8.94 6.15 -9.43
CA ILE A 39 -7.66 6.18 -10.14
C ILE A 39 -7.50 4.91 -10.98
N TRP A 40 -7.78 3.75 -10.39
CA TRP A 40 -7.45 2.43 -10.93
C TRP A 40 -8.59 1.81 -11.75
N PHE A 41 -8.32 0.69 -12.44
CA PHE A 41 -9.25 0.13 -13.42
C PHE A 41 -10.47 -0.56 -12.82
N ASP A 42 -10.30 -1.23 -11.69
CA ASP A 42 -11.38 -1.97 -11.04
C ASP A 42 -11.65 -1.47 -9.62
N SER A 43 -12.79 -1.89 -9.07
CA SER A 43 -13.22 -1.48 -7.74
C SER A 43 -12.28 -1.98 -6.65
N TYR A 44 -11.68 -3.16 -6.83
CA TYR A 44 -10.72 -3.74 -5.88
C TYR A 44 -9.49 -2.85 -5.73
N ALA A 45 -8.86 -2.47 -6.85
CA ALA A 45 -7.69 -1.62 -6.84
C ALA A 45 -7.96 -0.21 -6.28
N ASN A 46 -9.21 0.26 -6.38
CA ASN A 46 -9.65 1.54 -5.83
C ASN A 46 -10.06 1.49 -4.34
N MET A 47 -10.00 0.32 -3.68
CA MET A 47 -10.31 0.24 -2.25
C MET A 47 -9.26 0.98 -1.41
N ILE A 48 -9.73 1.73 -0.41
CA ILE A 48 -8.91 2.32 0.65
C ILE A 48 -9.02 1.39 1.87
N ASN A 49 -8.01 0.55 2.05
CA ASN A 49 -7.99 -0.48 3.09
C ASN A 49 -6.96 -0.14 4.16
N GLY A 50 -7.30 -0.48 5.40
CA GLY A 50 -6.38 -0.37 6.53
C GLY A 50 -6.23 1.04 7.06
N THR A 51 -5.03 1.33 7.55
CA THR A 51 -4.71 2.55 8.31
C THR A 51 -3.74 3.44 7.53
N ASP A 52 -3.36 4.58 8.09
CA ASP A 52 -2.30 5.44 7.55
C ASP A 52 -0.89 4.96 7.95
N SER A 53 -0.77 3.72 8.44
CA SER A 53 0.45 3.07 8.94
C SER A 53 1.01 3.60 10.26
N THR A 54 0.27 4.45 10.97
CA THR A 54 0.68 4.97 12.30
C THR A 54 0.24 4.07 13.45
N LEU A 55 -0.92 3.43 13.31
CA LEU A 55 -1.56 2.59 14.32
C LEU A 55 -2.41 1.53 13.61
N TRP A 56 -2.44 0.31 14.15
CA TRP A 56 -3.38 -0.74 13.77
C TRP A 56 -4.30 -1.10 14.94
N HIS A 57 -5.29 -1.96 14.69
CA HIS A 57 -6.19 -2.42 15.73
C HIS A 57 -5.43 -3.24 16.79
N PRO A 58 -5.90 -3.23 18.05
CA PRO A 58 -5.31 -4.06 19.09
C PRO A 58 -5.53 -5.56 18.81
N ASN A 59 -4.81 -6.40 19.54
CA ASN A 59 -4.83 -7.85 19.43
C ASN A 59 -4.48 -8.35 18.01
N ALA A 60 -3.40 -7.82 17.45
CA ALA A 60 -2.89 -8.25 16.15
C ALA A 60 -2.60 -9.77 16.17
N ARG A 61 -2.88 -10.43 15.04
CA ARG A 61 -2.80 -11.88 14.88
C ARG A 61 -1.82 -12.27 13.79
N LYS A 62 -1.13 -13.38 14.00
CA LYS A 62 -0.11 -13.89 13.06
C LYS A 62 -0.71 -14.45 11.77
N ASP A 63 -2.00 -14.81 11.77
CA ASP A 63 -2.72 -15.36 10.63
C ASP A 63 -3.49 -14.30 9.83
N GLU A 64 -3.36 -13.02 10.18
CA GLU A 64 -4.04 -11.93 9.48
C GLU A 64 -3.10 -11.08 8.65
N ARG A 65 -3.67 -10.48 7.59
CA ARG A 65 -3.03 -9.43 6.82
C ARG A 65 -3.37 -8.09 7.44
N ILE A 66 -2.35 -7.27 7.68
CA ILE A 66 -2.54 -5.88 8.06
C ILE A 66 -2.49 -5.01 6.80
N TYR A 67 -3.38 -4.03 6.72
CA TYR A 67 -3.48 -3.16 5.55
C TYR A 67 -3.00 -1.74 5.89
N ALA A 68 -2.43 -1.07 4.91
CA ALA A 68 -2.11 0.34 4.97
C ALA A 68 -2.44 1.00 3.64
N PHE A 69 -3.00 2.20 3.69
CA PHE A 69 -3.16 3.04 2.51
C PHE A 69 -1.97 3.99 2.40
N ILE A 70 -1.18 3.81 1.35
CA ILE A 70 0.02 4.61 1.12
C ILE A 70 -0.30 5.64 0.05
N ARG A 71 -0.52 6.88 0.51
CA ARG A 71 -0.88 8.02 -0.33
C ARG A 71 0.10 8.24 -1.48
N ASP A 72 1.40 8.16 -1.20
CA ASP A 72 2.46 8.49 -2.17
C ASP A 72 2.46 7.55 -3.39
N ILE A 73 2.01 6.31 -3.19
CA ILE A 73 1.85 5.32 -4.27
C ILE A 73 0.38 5.10 -4.65
N CYS A 74 -0.53 5.89 -4.06
CA CYS A 74 -1.94 5.96 -4.39
C CYS A 74 -2.68 4.62 -4.36
N ARG A 75 -2.28 3.68 -3.49
CA ARG A 75 -2.94 2.39 -3.34
C ARG A 75 -2.85 1.87 -1.91
N SER A 76 -3.75 0.95 -1.62
CA SER A 76 -3.65 0.11 -0.43
C SER A 76 -2.62 -1.00 -0.67
N VAL A 77 -1.84 -1.30 0.36
CA VAL A 77 -0.92 -2.44 0.45
C VAL A 77 -1.29 -3.29 1.66
N TYR A 78 -0.77 -4.52 1.69
CA TYR A 78 -0.89 -5.40 2.85
C TYR A 78 0.47 -5.96 3.24
N LEU A 79 0.64 -6.22 4.53
CA LEU A 79 1.81 -6.90 5.07
C LEU A 79 1.36 -8.23 5.70
N GLU A 80 2.24 -9.22 5.64
CA GLU A 80 2.02 -10.57 6.17
C GLU A 80 3.01 -10.84 7.30
N PHE A 81 2.57 -11.58 8.32
CA PHE A 81 3.42 -11.92 9.45
C PHE A 81 4.61 -12.75 8.96
N ASN A 82 5.82 -12.32 9.31
CA ASN A 82 7.05 -13.03 9.03
C ASN A 82 7.56 -13.73 10.30
N GLU A 83 7.78 -12.95 11.37
CA GLU A 83 8.32 -13.48 12.62
C GLU A 83 8.00 -12.62 13.85
N THR A 84 8.33 -13.11 15.04
CA THR A 84 8.30 -12.31 16.26
C THR A 84 9.71 -11.81 16.58
N ARG A 85 9.88 -10.50 16.73
CA ARG A 85 11.15 -9.86 17.09
C ARG A 85 11.04 -9.21 18.47
N ARG A 86 12.19 -8.88 19.06
CA ARG A 86 12.26 -8.02 20.23
C ARG A 86 12.83 -6.68 19.82
N ASN A 87 12.09 -5.60 20.08
CA ASN A 87 12.52 -4.25 19.74
C ASN A 87 13.63 -3.76 20.70
N PHE A 88 14.16 -2.55 20.43
CA PHE A 88 15.29 -1.98 21.19
C PHE A 88 14.99 -1.71 22.67
N VAL A 89 13.72 -1.64 23.09
CA VAL A 89 13.30 -1.49 24.49
C VAL A 89 12.89 -2.80 25.16
N GLY A 90 13.02 -3.93 24.46
CA GLY A 90 12.77 -5.25 25.03
C GLY A 90 11.32 -5.74 24.94
N VAL A 91 10.48 -5.08 24.14
CA VAL A 91 9.09 -5.49 23.88
C VAL A 91 9.03 -6.42 22.68
N ASP A 92 8.26 -7.49 22.80
CA ASP A 92 8.03 -8.42 21.70
C ASP A 92 7.05 -7.79 20.69
N VAL A 93 7.45 -7.76 19.43
CA VAL A 93 6.71 -7.20 18.30
C VAL A 93 6.53 -8.24 17.22
N TYR A 94 5.41 -8.15 16.50
CA TYR A 94 5.17 -8.95 15.30
C TYR A 94 5.74 -8.21 14.10
N HIS A 95 6.73 -8.81 13.45
CA HIS A 95 7.38 -8.30 12.26
C HIS A 95 6.58 -8.73 11.04
N TYR A 96 5.84 -7.79 10.45
CA TYR A 96 5.10 -8.00 9.21
C TYR A 96 5.89 -7.44 8.03
N THR A 97 5.93 -8.16 6.91
CA THR A 97 6.68 -7.78 5.72
C THR A 97 5.79 -7.65 4.50
N LEU A 98 6.20 -6.78 3.56
CA LEU A 98 5.55 -6.66 2.26
C LEU A 98 5.84 -7.91 1.42
N PRO A 99 4.81 -8.69 1.03
CA PRO A 99 5.04 -9.92 0.29
C PRO A 99 5.57 -9.62 -1.12
N SER A 100 6.40 -10.53 -1.67
CA SER A 100 6.98 -10.39 -3.01
C SER A 100 5.93 -10.32 -4.12
N THR A 101 4.71 -10.81 -3.86
CA THR A 101 3.57 -10.73 -4.79
C THR A 101 2.95 -9.34 -4.88
N MET A 102 3.23 -8.42 -3.94
CA MET A 102 2.56 -7.11 -3.82
C MET A 102 2.62 -6.29 -5.11
N PHE A 103 3.76 -6.31 -5.81
CA PHE A 103 3.97 -5.60 -7.07
C PHE A 103 4.21 -6.56 -8.25
N SER A 104 3.81 -7.82 -8.12
CA SER A 104 3.95 -8.81 -9.19
C SER A 104 2.94 -8.59 -10.32
N ASN A 105 3.30 -9.02 -11.53
CA ASN A 105 2.38 -9.11 -12.65
C ASN A 105 1.44 -10.32 -12.44
N SER A 106 0.35 -10.10 -11.70
CA SER A 106 -0.58 -11.14 -11.27
C SER A 106 -2.05 -10.76 -11.49
N THR A 107 -2.96 -11.74 -11.35
CA THR A 107 -4.40 -11.50 -11.43
C THR A 107 -4.90 -10.55 -10.35
N GLU A 108 -4.32 -10.61 -9.14
CA GLU A 108 -4.66 -9.71 -8.04
C GLU A 108 -4.29 -8.25 -8.36
N ASN A 109 -3.16 -8.05 -9.04
CA ASN A 109 -2.65 -6.71 -9.37
C ASN A 109 -3.21 -6.11 -10.65
N ARG A 110 -4.09 -6.81 -11.37
CA ARG A 110 -4.57 -6.37 -12.69
C ARG A 110 -5.22 -4.99 -12.71
N GLY A 111 -5.93 -4.62 -11.65
CA GLY A 111 -6.61 -3.33 -11.56
C GLY A 111 -5.63 -2.15 -11.49
N PHE A 112 -4.38 -2.41 -11.11
CA PHE A 112 -3.30 -1.42 -10.99
C PHE A 112 -2.50 -1.23 -12.28
N CYS A 113 -2.73 -2.06 -13.29
CA CYS A 113 -1.97 -2.04 -14.53
C CYS A 113 -2.58 -1.07 -15.53
N MET A 114 -2.22 0.21 -15.45
CA MET A 114 -2.64 1.25 -16.39
C MET A 114 -1.60 1.52 -17.46
N ASN A 115 -2.02 1.50 -18.73
CA ASN A 115 -1.16 1.92 -19.83
C ASN A 115 -0.94 3.44 -19.78
N SER A 116 0.32 3.85 -19.68
CA SER A 116 0.75 5.26 -19.66
C SER A 116 0.39 6.04 -20.94
N THR A 117 -0.08 5.38 -22.00
CA THR A 117 -0.19 5.95 -23.36
C THR A 117 -1.61 6.04 -23.89
N THR A 118 -2.61 5.44 -23.26
CA THR A 118 -3.98 5.47 -23.74
C THR A 118 -4.96 5.87 -22.63
N ALA A 119 -5.55 7.07 -22.78
CA ALA A 119 -6.76 7.47 -22.05
C ALA A 119 -7.98 6.57 -22.35
N ASN A 120 -7.80 5.52 -23.16
CA ASN A 120 -8.80 4.48 -23.36
C ASN A 120 -8.70 3.45 -22.24
N LYS A 121 -9.80 3.26 -21.52
CA LYS A 121 -10.06 2.08 -20.68
C LYS A 121 -10.25 0.82 -21.54
N SER A 122 -9.42 0.62 -22.56
CA SER A 122 -9.38 -0.62 -23.30
C SER A 122 -8.84 -1.70 -22.36
N HIS A 123 -9.62 -2.76 -22.18
CA HIS A 123 -9.39 -3.92 -21.31
C HIS A 123 -8.18 -4.79 -21.71
N GLU A 124 -7.17 -4.23 -22.38
CA GLU A 124 -5.96 -4.96 -22.73
C GLU A 124 -5.02 -4.92 -21.53
N TYR A 125 -4.96 -6.05 -20.82
CA TYR A 125 -4.08 -6.26 -19.68
C TYR A 125 -2.62 -6.15 -20.14
N ASN A 126 -2.00 -5.01 -19.85
CA ASN A 126 -0.60 -4.77 -20.12
C ASN A 126 0.05 -4.16 -18.87
N CYS A 127 0.43 -5.03 -17.95
CA CYS A 127 1.20 -4.65 -16.77
C CYS A 127 2.67 -4.43 -17.13
N LEU A 128 3.35 -3.61 -16.33
CA LEU A 128 4.81 -3.61 -16.29
C LEU A 128 5.33 -5.00 -15.86
N PRO A 129 6.61 -5.31 -16.12
CA PRO A 129 7.27 -6.48 -15.52
C PRO A 129 7.05 -6.56 -14.01
N SER A 130 7.08 -7.76 -13.45
CA SER A 130 6.89 -7.95 -12.00
C SER A 130 7.89 -7.11 -11.21
N GLY A 131 7.47 -6.64 -10.04
CA GLY A 131 8.22 -5.75 -9.15
C GLY A 131 8.18 -4.27 -9.54
N LEU A 132 7.55 -3.93 -10.65
CA LEU A 132 7.33 -2.55 -11.09
C LEU A 132 5.85 -2.16 -10.98
N PHE A 133 5.60 -0.92 -10.57
CA PHE A 133 4.26 -0.36 -10.44
C PHE A 133 4.23 1.08 -10.96
N THR A 134 3.29 1.40 -11.85
CA THR A 134 3.15 2.77 -12.36
C THR A 134 2.38 3.64 -11.39
N GLN A 135 2.91 4.83 -11.11
CA GLN A 135 2.24 5.89 -10.35
C GLN A 135 1.71 7.01 -11.26
N THR A 136 1.98 6.94 -12.56
CA THR A 136 1.54 7.91 -13.56
C THR A 136 0.07 8.30 -13.47
N PRO A 137 -0.88 7.37 -13.18
CA PRO A 137 -2.28 7.74 -13.08
C PRO A 137 -2.60 8.73 -11.95
N CYS A 138 -1.78 8.77 -10.89
CA CYS A 138 -2.05 9.57 -9.70
C CYS A 138 -1.04 10.69 -9.43
N GLN A 139 0.12 10.68 -10.09
CA GLN A 139 1.15 11.70 -9.94
C GLN A 139 1.02 12.72 -11.06
N HIS A 140 0.60 13.94 -10.72
CA HIS A 140 0.35 15.02 -11.67
C HIS A 140 1.09 16.29 -11.27
N LEU A 141 1.57 17.05 -12.26
CA LEU A 141 2.00 18.42 -12.03
C LEU A 141 0.79 19.31 -11.80
N VAL A 142 0.59 19.71 -10.56
CA VAL A 142 -0.46 20.65 -10.16
C VAL A 142 0.01 22.10 -10.33
N GLY A 143 -0.90 23.00 -10.72
CA GLY A 143 -0.62 24.43 -10.85
C GLY A 143 -0.25 24.91 -12.26
N LEU A 144 -0.36 24.03 -13.27
CA LEU A 144 -0.30 24.38 -14.69
C LEU A 144 -1.70 24.54 -15.28
N ALA A 145 -1.78 25.06 -16.52
CA ALA A 145 -3.07 25.28 -17.21
C ALA A 145 -3.83 23.98 -17.53
N ALA A 146 -3.18 22.82 -17.43
CA ALA A 146 -3.76 21.50 -17.55
C ALA A 146 -3.04 20.56 -16.58
N ASP A 147 -3.75 19.54 -16.08
CA ASP A 147 -3.16 18.46 -15.31
C ASP A 147 -2.26 17.63 -16.23
N VAL A 148 -0.98 17.55 -15.89
CA VAL A 148 0.02 16.80 -16.66
C VAL A 148 0.47 15.58 -15.86
N PRO A 149 0.18 14.35 -16.31
CA PRO A 149 0.64 13.15 -15.62
C PRO A 149 2.17 13.01 -15.72
N LEU A 150 2.79 12.58 -14.62
CA LEU A 150 4.23 12.36 -14.52
C LEU A 150 4.55 10.86 -14.69
N PRO A 151 5.54 10.48 -15.52
CA PRO A 151 5.83 9.08 -15.82
C PRO A 151 6.61 8.38 -14.70
N PHE A 152 6.05 8.34 -13.49
CA PHE A 152 6.70 7.70 -12.33
C PHE A 152 6.40 6.20 -12.28
N ILE A 153 7.45 5.43 -12.04
CA ILE A 153 7.42 3.99 -11.82
C ILE A 153 8.10 3.72 -10.47
N ALA A 154 7.38 3.05 -9.58
CA ALA A 154 7.88 2.61 -8.29
C ALA A 154 8.35 1.15 -8.35
N SER A 155 9.27 0.81 -7.46
CA SER A 155 9.78 -0.54 -7.19
C SER A 155 10.28 -0.60 -5.76
N ASN A 156 10.56 -1.80 -5.26
CA ASN A 156 11.37 -1.93 -4.05
C ASN A 156 12.83 -1.49 -4.34
N PRO A 157 13.60 -1.05 -3.32
CA PRO A 157 15.00 -0.69 -3.51
C PRO A 157 15.81 -1.80 -4.21
N HIS A 158 16.75 -1.39 -5.06
CA HIS A 158 17.56 -2.28 -5.90
C HIS A 158 16.75 -3.30 -6.72
N PHE A 159 15.48 -2.99 -7.03
CA PHE A 159 14.56 -3.86 -7.73
C PHE A 159 14.31 -5.22 -7.05
N LEU A 160 14.28 -5.25 -5.71
CA LEU A 160 13.89 -6.45 -4.96
C LEU A 160 12.52 -6.97 -5.44
N ASP A 161 12.43 -8.28 -5.69
CA ASP A 161 11.29 -9.02 -6.31
C ASP A 161 10.93 -8.65 -7.74
N ALA A 162 11.72 -7.82 -8.41
CA ALA A 162 11.47 -7.55 -9.82
C ALA A 162 11.93 -8.69 -10.72
N ASP A 163 11.35 -8.76 -11.91
CA ASP A 163 11.85 -9.65 -12.96
C ASP A 163 13.34 -9.36 -13.21
N SER A 164 14.13 -10.43 -13.40
CA SER A 164 15.60 -10.30 -13.54
C SER A 164 16.03 -9.39 -14.70
N ALA A 165 15.21 -9.28 -15.75
CA ALA A 165 15.44 -8.34 -16.84
C ALA A 165 15.45 -6.87 -16.37
N VAL A 166 14.64 -6.53 -15.36
CA VAL A 166 14.59 -5.19 -14.74
C VAL A 166 15.83 -4.98 -13.89
N SER A 167 16.12 -5.89 -12.96
CA SER A 167 17.28 -5.76 -12.06
C SER A 167 18.60 -5.69 -12.84
N ASN A 168 18.71 -6.42 -13.95
CA ASN A 168 19.90 -6.45 -14.80
C ASN A 168 19.97 -5.29 -15.82
N SER A 169 18.92 -4.47 -15.94
CA SER A 169 18.89 -3.34 -16.87
C SER A 169 19.70 -2.14 -16.39
N VAL A 170 20.04 -2.10 -15.10
CA VAL A 170 20.80 -1.03 -14.46
C VAL A 170 22.00 -1.62 -13.73
N GLU A 171 23.19 -1.09 -13.99
CA GLU A 171 24.41 -1.48 -13.30
C GLU A 171 24.37 -1.06 -11.81
N GLY A 172 24.88 -1.92 -10.92
CA GLY A 172 24.96 -1.64 -9.47
C GLY A 172 23.71 -2.04 -8.67
N MET A 173 22.77 -2.75 -9.27
CA MET A 173 21.62 -3.29 -8.56
C MET A 173 22.02 -4.55 -7.77
N HIS A 174 21.69 -4.56 -6.48
CA HIS A 174 22.05 -5.60 -5.51
C HIS A 174 20.83 -5.83 -4.59
N PRO A 175 19.75 -6.46 -5.10
CA PRO A 175 18.57 -6.72 -4.29
C PRO A 175 18.94 -7.60 -3.09
N ASP A 176 18.37 -7.27 -1.94
CA ASP A 176 18.67 -7.89 -0.66
C ASP A 176 17.44 -7.78 0.23
N ASP A 177 16.98 -8.91 0.77
CA ASP A 177 15.71 -8.94 1.50
C ASP A 177 15.81 -8.15 2.81
N GLU A 178 16.90 -8.33 3.56
CA GLU A 178 17.08 -7.70 4.86
C GLU A 178 17.10 -6.16 4.79
N ASN A 179 17.74 -5.60 3.76
CA ASN A 179 17.90 -4.16 3.60
C ASN A 179 16.84 -3.50 2.73
N HIS A 180 16.18 -4.23 1.83
CA HIS A 180 15.29 -3.64 0.82
C HIS A 180 13.81 -4.06 0.96
N ARG A 181 13.48 -4.97 1.88
CA ARG A 181 12.09 -5.34 2.19
C ARG A 181 11.43 -4.29 3.08
N SER A 182 10.27 -3.80 2.66
CA SER A 182 9.43 -2.97 3.52
C SER A 182 8.78 -3.81 4.63
N PHE A 183 8.76 -3.28 5.86
CA PHE A 183 8.19 -3.96 7.01
C PHE A 183 7.46 -3.03 7.97
N GLY A 184 6.65 -3.62 8.84
CA GLY A 184 6.03 -2.99 9.99
C GLY A 184 6.19 -3.89 11.21
N ASP A 185 6.88 -3.39 12.23
CA ASP A 185 6.90 -4.02 13.55
C ASP A 185 5.70 -3.53 14.34
N ILE A 186 4.87 -4.44 14.85
CA ILE A 186 3.64 -4.09 15.56
C ILE A 186 3.64 -4.74 16.93
N GLU A 187 3.44 -3.94 17.97
CA GLU A 187 3.18 -4.46 19.31
C GLU A 187 1.77 -5.10 19.32
N PRO A 188 1.65 -6.40 19.61
CA PRO A 188 0.44 -7.15 19.32
C PRO A 188 -0.75 -6.77 20.20
N LEU A 189 -0.55 -6.29 21.43
CA LEU A 189 -1.66 -5.97 22.34
C LEU A 189 -2.34 -4.66 21.96
N THR A 190 -1.56 -3.66 21.58
CA THR A 190 -2.03 -2.28 21.34
C THR A 190 -2.18 -1.94 19.87
N GLY A 191 -1.49 -2.65 18.97
CA GLY A 191 -1.45 -2.34 17.55
C GLY A 191 -0.51 -1.16 17.21
N SER A 192 0.28 -0.68 18.17
CA SER A 192 1.26 0.39 17.94
C SER A 192 2.51 -0.09 17.23
N LYS A 193 3.10 0.77 16.41
CA LYS A 193 4.40 0.55 15.74
C LYS A 193 5.58 0.92 16.63
#